data_AF-A0A285CN76-F1
#
_entry.id   AF-A0A285CN76-F1
#
_cell.length_a   1.000
_cell.length_b   1.000
_cell.length_c   1.000
_cell.angle_alpha   90.00
_cell.angle_beta   90.00
_cell.angle_gamma   90.00
#
_symmetry.space_group_name_H-M   'P 1'
#
loop_
_entity.id
_entity.type
_entity.pdbx_description
1 polymer ?
#
loop_
_entity_poly.entity_id
_entity_poly.type
_entity_poly.pdbx_seq_one_letter_code
_entity_poly.pdbx_strand_id
1 'polypeptide(L)' 'MKTLKRDYVQVTPLPDAQTALGLIGVWIEDCNDNHPHSGLKMRSPHEFIAAQTATA' A
#
# COMPACT_ATOMS: atom_id res chain seq x y z
N MET A 1 4.90 11.14 -5.35
CA MET A 1 4.27 9.81 -5.49
C MET A 1 5.31 8.77 -5.11
N LYS A 2 5.05 8.00 -4.05
CA LYS A 2 5.83 6.83 -3.69
C LYS A 2 5.14 5.63 -4.34
N THR A 3 5.83 4.94 -5.24
CA THR A 3 5.25 3.78 -5.92
C THR A 3 5.57 2.54 -5.10
N LEU A 4 4.53 1.74 -4.81
CA LEU A 4 4.59 0.45 -4.09
C LEU A 4 5.83 -0.38 -4.45
N LYS A 5 6.22 -0.39 -5.72
CA LYS A 5 7.34 -1.19 -6.20
C LYS A 5 8.72 -0.70 -5.73
N ARG A 6 8.95 0.61 -5.53
CA ARG A 6 10.30 1.12 -5.27
C ARG A 6 10.66 1.08 -3.80
N ASP A 7 9.75 1.54 -2.95
CA ASP A 7 10.08 1.75 -1.54
C ASP A 7 10.13 0.42 -0.78
N TYR A 8 9.20 -0.50 -1.04
CA TYR A 8 9.21 -1.81 -0.40
C TYR A 8 10.36 -2.69 -0.88
N VAL A 9 10.67 -2.68 -2.18
CA VAL A 9 11.81 -3.43 -2.72
C VAL A 9 13.15 -2.90 -2.20
N GLN A 10 13.28 -1.59 -1.99
CA GLN A 10 14.53 -1.00 -1.50
C GLN A 10 14.80 -1.30 -0.03
N VAL A 11 13.76 -1.43 0.80
CA VAL A 11 13.91 -1.62 2.26
C VAL A 11 13.75 -3.07 2.72
N THR A 12 13.22 -3.95 1.86
CA THR A 12 13.00 -5.35 2.20
C THR A 12 14.13 -6.21 1.67
N PRO A 13 14.77 -7.07 2.48
CA PRO A 13 15.69 -8.08 1.98
C PRO A 13 14.96 -9.08 1.05
N LEU A 14 15.43 -9.19 -0.19
CA LEU A 14 14.85 -10.09 -1.20
C LEU A 14 15.92 -11.10 -1.66
N PRO A 15 16.10 -12.22 -0.94
CA PRO A 15 17.15 -13.19 -1.24
C PRO A 15 16.94 -13.92 -2.58
N ASP A 16 15.70 -13.99 -3.06
CA ASP A 16 15.33 -14.64 -4.32
C ASP A 16 13.99 -14.10 -4.86
N ALA A 17 13.69 -14.46 -6.11
CA ALA A 17 12.50 -13.99 -6.81
C ALA A 17 11.19 -14.58 -6.22
N GLN A 18 11.21 -15.79 -5.69
CA GLN A 18 10.03 -16.41 -5.09
C GLN A 18 9.62 -15.68 -3.81
N THR A 19 10.59 -15.31 -2.99
CA THR A 19 10.38 -14.46 -1.80
C THR A 19 9.79 -13.12 -2.19
N ALA A 20 10.33 -12.46 -3.22
CA ALA A 20 9.79 -11.18 -3.71
C ALA A 20 8.34 -11.30 -4.20
N LEU A 21 8.02 -12.35 -4.97
CA LEU A 21 6.66 -12.60 -5.45
C LEU A 21 5.68 -12.89 -4.31
N GLY A 22 6.12 -13.62 -3.29
CA GLY A 22 5.30 -13.91 -2.10
C GLY A 22 4.95 -12.67 -1.27
N LEU A 23 5.76 -11.60 -1.36
CA LEU A 23 5.55 -10.35 -0.63
C LEU A 23 4.65 -9.35 -1.36
N ILE A 24 4.40 -9.53 -2.66
CA ILE A 24 3.59 -8.59 -3.46
C ILE A 24 2.20 -8.40 -2.84
N GLY A 25 1.54 -9.49 -2.44
CA GLY A 25 0.23 -9.42 -1.81
C GLY A 25 0.26 -8.58 -0.52
N VAL A 26 1.25 -8.83 0.34
CA VAL A 26 1.43 -8.10 1.60
C VAL A 26 1.62 -6.61 1.36
N TRP A 27 2.43 -6.24 0.36
CA TRP A 27 2.65 -4.82 0.05
C TRP A 27 1.39 -4.14 -0.49
N ILE A 28 0.57 -4.85 -1.29
CA ILE A 28 -0.69 -4.31 -1.80
C ILE A 28 -1.64 -4.01 -0.62
N GLU A 29 -1.80 -4.95 0.30
CA GLU A 29 -2.64 -4.76 1.49
C GLU A 29 -2.12 -3.61 2.35
N ASP A 30 -0.82 -3.56 2.62
CA ASP A 30 -0.22 -2.46 3.40
C ASP A 30 -0.43 -1.09 2.72
N CYS A 31 -0.36 -1.04 1.38
CA CYS A 31 -0.70 0.17 0.64
C CYS A 31 -2.18 0.56 0.76
N ASN A 32 -3.09 -0.42 0.78
CA ASN A 32 -4.53 -0.19 0.87
C ASN A 32 -4.98 0.22 2.28
N ASP A 33 -4.29 -0.26 3.31
CA ASP A 33 -4.66 -0.02 4.71
C ASP A 33 -3.93 1.16 5.32
N ASN A 34 -2.63 1.33 5.04
CA ASN A 34 -1.75 2.20 5.82
C ASN A 34 -1.15 3.37 5.04
N HIS A 35 -1.02 3.27 3.71
CA HIS A 35 -0.29 4.30 2.95
C HIS A 35 -1.12 5.57 2.76
N PRO A 36 -0.63 6.75 3.19
CA PRO A 36 -1.35 8.00 2.99
C PRO A 36 -1.19 8.52 1.57
N HIS A 37 -2.30 8.68 0.85
CA HIS A 37 -2.28 9.20 -0.52
C HIS A 37 -2.68 10.68 -0.56
N SER A 38 -1.85 11.52 -1.18
CA SER A 38 -2.15 12.96 -1.32
C SER A 38 -3.47 13.21 -2.08
N GLY A 39 -3.79 12.38 -3.07
CA GLY A 39 -5.07 12.43 -3.79
C GLY A 39 -6.28 11.99 -2.94
N LEU A 40 -6.05 11.26 -1.85
CA LEU A 40 -7.08 10.80 -0.91
C LEU A 40 -7.09 11.62 0.39
N LYS A 41 -6.66 12.89 0.34
CA LYS A 41 -6.56 13.77 1.53
C LYS A 41 -5.69 13.16 2.64
N MET A 42 -4.59 12.51 2.25
CA MET A 42 -3.66 11.81 3.14
C MET A 42 -4.25 10.61 3.90
N ARG A 43 -5.35 10.05 3.41
CA ARG A 43 -5.92 8.78 3.90
C ARG A 43 -5.43 7.60 3.08
N SER A 44 -5.53 6.41 3.67
CA SER A 44 -5.43 5.17 2.90
C SER A 44 -6.70 4.94 2.04
N PRO A 45 -6.63 4.07 1.02
CA PRO A 45 -7.79 3.72 0.21
C PRO A 45 -8.98 3.22 1.03
N HIS A 46 -8.76 2.32 2.00
CA HIS A 46 -9.83 1.81 2.84
C HIS A 46 -10.40 2.88 3.78
N GLU A 47 -9.56 3.72 4.39
CA GLU A 47 -10.03 4.86 5.19
C GLU A 47 -10.86 5.84 4.36
N PHE A 48 -10.43 6.09 3.11
CA PHE A 48 -11.14 6.99 2.20
C PHE A 48 -12.51 6.42 1.81
N ILE A 49 -12.60 5.13 1.50
CA ILE A 49 -13.87 4.46 1.20
C ILE A 49 -14.80 4.48 2.41
N ALA A 50 -14.30 4.10 3.60
CA ALA A 50 -15.07 4.11 4.83
C ALA A 50 -15.63 5.50 5.18
N ALA A 51 -14.83 6.56 4.97
CA ALA A 51 -15.28 7.93 5.18
C ALA A 51 -16.39 8.35 4.20
N GLN A 52 -16.34 7.87 2.95
CA GLN A 52 -17.39 8.16 1.97
C GLN A 52 -18.69 7.40 2.27
N THR A 53 -18.60 6.12 2.64
CA THR A 53 -19.79 5.31 2.95
C THR A 53 -20.47 5.73 4.24
N ALA A 54 -19.74 6.28 5.22
CA ALA A 54 -20.32 6.84 6.44
C ALA A 54 -21.06 8.19 6.22
N THR A 55 -20.88 8.83 5.07
CA THR A 55 -21.52 10.12 4.73
C THR A 55 -22.73 9.95 3.80
N ALA A 56 -23.05 8.71 3.40
CA ALA A 56 -24.23 8.34 2.61
C ALA A 56 -25.40 7.96 3.53
#